data_AF-A0A0B7IR93-F1
#
_entry.id   AF-A0A0B7IR93-F1
#
_cell.length_a   1.000
_cell.length_b   1.000
_cell.length_c   1.000
_cell.angle_alpha   90.00
_cell.angle_beta   90.00
_cell.angle_gamma   90.00
#
_symmetry.space_group_name_H-M   'P 1'
#
loop_
_entity.id
_entity.type
_entity.pdbx_description
1 polymer ?
#
loop_
_entity_poly.entity_id
_entity_poly.type
_entity_poly.pdbx_seq_one_letter_code
_entity_poly.pdbx_strand_id
1 'polypeptide(L)'
;MAEIVKNNKGFKIIKLSLEEIEEIFKGFGICDCCSDFDKVNEELYLIPVLNNRSYCEKCYNEWIEKAENYVEDRDFEQKLFEYDLGLIESYECD
;
A
#
# COMPACT_ATOMS: atom_id res chain seq x y z
N MET A 1 8.98 -8.39 5.85
CA MET A 1 7.62 -8.74 6.26
C MET A 1 6.80 -7.48 6.22
N ALA A 2 5.62 -7.56 5.62
CA ALA A 2 4.75 -6.43 5.41
C ALA A 2 4.40 -5.76 6.75
N GLU A 3 4.39 -4.44 6.79
CA GLU A 3 4.07 -3.68 8.00
C GLU A 3 2.74 -2.96 7.86
N ILE A 4 1.83 -3.15 8.82
CA ILE A 4 0.61 -2.33 8.91
C ILE A 4 0.97 -0.97 9.49
N VAL A 5 0.85 0.07 8.68
CA VAL A 5 1.23 1.44 9.05
C VAL A 5 0.09 2.13 9.80
N LYS A 6 0.39 2.59 11.02
CA LYS A 6 -0.53 3.42 11.81
C LYS A 6 -0.50 4.86 11.31
N ASN A 7 -1.69 5.45 11.17
CA ASN A 7 -1.86 6.87 10.87
C ASN A 7 -3.02 7.45 11.71
N ASN A 8 -3.05 8.77 11.86
CA ASN A 8 -4.07 9.48 12.64
C ASN A 8 -5.37 9.72 11.86
N LYS A 9 -5.43 9.34 10.58
CA LYS A 9 -6.59 9.54 9.69
C LYS A 9 -7.52 8.33 9.62
N GLY A 10 -7.10 7.18 10.16
CA GLY A 10 -7.89 5.96 10.21
C GLY A 10 -7.86 5.12 8.93
N PHE A 11 -6.97 5.43 7.98
CA PHE A 11 -6.77 4.59 6.80
C PHE A 11 -6.03 3.31 7.16
N LYS A 12 -6.25 2.27 6.37
CA LYS A 12 -5.54 0.99 6.44
C LYS A 12 -4.45 1.01 5.41
N ILE A 13 -3.19 0.93 5.84
CA ILE A 13 -2.04 1.08 4.95
C ILE A 13 -1.10 -0.09 5.21
N ILE A 14 -0.59 -0.69 4.14
CA ILE A 14 0.39 -1.77 4.20
C ILE A 14 1.67 -1.23 3.58
N LYS A 15 2.77 -1.27 4.32
CA LYS A 15 4.11 -0.98 3.80
C LYS A 15 4.75 -2.30 3.38
N LEU A 16 5.24 -2.32 2.15
CA LEU A 16 5.84 -3.49 1.51
C LEU A 16 7.24 -3.16 1.05
N SER A 17 8.16 -4.12 1.17
CA SER A 17 9.47 -4.05 0.52
C SER A 17 9.36 -4.31 -0.99
N LEU A 18 10.40 -3.96 -1.74
CA LEU A 18 10.49 -4.31 -3.17
C LEU A 18 10.32 -5.82 -3.41
N GLU A 19 10.96 -6.65 -2.60
CA GLU A 19 10.88 -8.11 -2.69
C GLU A 19 9.45 -8.61 -2.50
N GLU A 20 8.71 -8.07 -1.53
CA GLU A 20 7.31 -8.44 -1.29
C GLU A 20 6.41 -8.05 -2.47
N ILE A 21 6.68 -6.90 -3.08
CA ILE A 21 5.93 -6.43 -4.25
C ILE A 21 6.19 -7.32 -5.46
N GLU A 22 7.44 -7.69 -5.68
CA GLU A 22 7.84 -8.57 -6.78
C GLU A 22 7.34 -10.01 -6.58
N GLU A 23 7.39 -10.54 -5.37
CA GLU A 23 7.04 -11.92 -5.11
C GLU A 23 5.55 -12.16 -4.86
N ILE A 24 4.88 -11.29 -4.12
CA ILE A 24 3.46 -11.47 -3.75
C ILE A 24 2.56 -10.90 -4.84
N PHE A 25 2.84 -9.67 -5.28
CA PHE A 25 1.97 -8.92 -6.18
C PHE A 25 2.42 -8.96 -7.65
N LYS A 26 3.59 -9.55 -7.93
CA LYS A 26 4.23 -9.57 -9.26
C LYS A 26 4.35 -8.18 -9.88
N GLY A 27 4.54 -7.17 -9.03
CA GLY A 27 4.71 -5.77 -9.39
C GLY A 27 6.17 -5.40 -9.65
N PHE A 28 6.40 -4.18 -10.14
CA PHE A 28 7.73 -3.69 -10.51
C PHE A 28 8.37 -2.72 -9.50
N GLY A 29 7.75 -2.50 -8.33
CA GLY A 29 8.30 -1.56 -7.32
C GLY A 29 8.23 -0.07 -7.72
N ILE A 30 7.36 0.30 -8.66
CA ILE A 30 7.21 1.67 -9.17
C ILE A 30 6.05 2.36 -8.46
N CYS A 31 6.24 3.62 -8.08
CA CYS A 31 5.20 4.44 -7.48
C CYS A 31 4.09 4.79 -8.50
N ASP A 32 2.84 4.48 -8.17
CA ASP A 32 1.64 4.77 -8.99
C ASP A 32 1.24 6.26 -9.04
N CYS A 33 1.92 7.12 -8.27
CA CYS A 33 1.67 8.57 -8.22
C CYS A 33 2.66 9.35 -9.10
N CYS A 34 3.96 9.19 -8.85
CA CYS A 34 5.00 9.97 -9.53
C CYS A 34 5.65 9.24 -10.71
N SER A 35 5.54 7.91 -10.77
CA SER A 35 6.21 7.06 -11.76
C SER A 35 7.71 7.38 -11.91
N ASP A 36 8.37 7.75 -10.81
CA ASP A 36 9.79 8.05 -10.81
C ASP A 36 10.58 6.74 -10.98
N PHE A 37 11.07 6.50 -12.20
CA PHE A 37 11.84 5.31 -12.56
C PHE A 37 13.31 5.39 -12.13
N ASP A 38 13.80 6.60 -11.80
CA ASP A 38 15.18 6.77 -11.33
C ASP A 38 15.36 6.15 -9.93
N LYS A 39 14.24 5.81 -9.27
CA LYS A 39 14.16 5.14 -7.98
C LYS A 39 13.09 4.06 -8.03
N VAL A 40 13.46 2.86 -8.48
CA VAL A 40 12.75 1.67 -7.99
C VAL A 40 12.76 1.77 -6.47
N ASN A 41 11.58 1.82 -5.87
CA ASN A 41 11.47 2.19 -4.46
C ASN A 41 11.75 0.95 -3.63
N GLU A 42 12.67 1.06 -2.68
CA GLU A 42 13.00 -0.02 -1.75
C GLU A 42 11.78 -0.45 -0.93
N GLU A 43 10.87 0.50 -0.68
CA GLU A 43 9.61 0.29 0.01
C GLU A 43 8.48 1.12 -0.62
N LEU A 44 7.29 0.53 -0.70
CA LEU A 44 6.06 1.21 -1.13
C LEU A 44 4.94 1.04 -0.11
N TYR A 45 4.07 2.05 -0.06
CA TYR A 45 2.88 2.09 0.77
C TYR A 45 1.68 1.74 -0.12
N LEU A 46 1.12 0.55 0.10
CA LEU A 46 -0.12 0.10 -0.52
C LEU A 46 -1.30 0.79 0.15
N ILE A 47 -2.16 1.41 -0.67
CA ILE A 47 -3.27 2.25 -0.25
C ILE A 47 -4.59 1.63 -0.77
N PRO A 48 -5.26 0.79 0.03
CA PRO A 48 -6.47 0.07 -0.39
C PRO A 48 -7.63 0.98 -0.78
N VAL A 49 -7.84 2.08 -0.06
CA VAL A 49 -8.90 3.05 -0.39
C VAL A 49 -8.73 3.67 -1.80
N LEU A 50 -7.52 3.64 -2.36
CA LEU A 50 -7.23 4.08 -3.73
C LEU A 50 -7.18 2.92 -4.73
N ASN A 51 -7.85 1.82 -4.45
CA ASN A 51 -7.81 0.60 -5.26
C ASN A 51 -6.38 0.04 -5.38
N ASN A 52 -5.75 -0.17 -4.23
CA ASN A 52 -4.41 -0.78 -4.10
C ASN A 52 -3.31 -0.05 -4.88
N ARG A 53 -3.38 1.29 -4.96
CA ARG A 53 -2.25 2.07 -5.46
C ARG A 53 -1.08 1.99 -4.48
N SER A 54 0.11 1.84 -5.03
CA SER A 54 1.38 1.74 -4.30
C SER A 54 2.17 3.04 -4.44
N TYR A 55 2.36 3.76 -3.33
CA TYR A 55 3.04 5.05 -3.32
C TYR A 55 4.41 4.94 -2.64
N CYS A 56 5.42 5.64 -3.19
CA CYS A 56 6.66 5.86 -2.45
C CYS A 56 6.40 6.71 -1.21
N GLU A 57 7.33 6.68 -0.25
CA GLU A 57 7.20 7.39 1.03
C GLU A 57 6.80 8.86 0.86
N LYS A 58 7.45 9.58 -0.07
CA LYS A 58 7.13 10.98 -0.36
C LYS A 58 5.67 11.15 -0.79
N CYS A 59 5.22 10.36 -1.78
CA CYS A 59 3.86 10.46 -2.31
C CYS A 59 2.82 10.02 -1.29
N TYR A 60 3.13 9.02 -0.45
CA TYR A 60 2.28 8.60 0.66
C TYR A 60 2.13 9.72 1.69
N ASN A 61 3.22 10.35 2.13
CA ASN A 61 3.20 11.43 3.11
C ASN A 61 2.42 12.65 2.61
N GLU A 62 2.62 13.04 1.35
CA GLU A 62 1.85 14.11 0.71
C GLU A 62 0.36 13.76 0.56
N TRP A 63 0.02 12.49 0.35
CA TRP A 63 -1.35 12.02 0.27
C TRP A 63 -2.03 11.99 1.64
N ILE A 64 -1.43 11.37 2.66
CA ILE A 64 -2.04 11.18 3.98
C ILE A 64 -2.27 12.51 4.71
N GLU A 65 -1.44 13.53 4.46
CA GLU A 65 -1.61 14.87 5.00
C GLU A 65 -2.97 15.48 4.58
N LYS A 66 -3.25 15.42 3.27
CA LYS A 66 -4.45 16.02 2.65
C LYS A 66 -5.67 15.10 2.57
N ALA A 67 -5.49 13.79 2.72
CA ALA A 67 -6.58 12.82 2.59
C ALA A 67 -7.61 12.98 3.72
N GLU A 68 -8.87 12.78 3.34
CA GLU A 68 -10.03 12.73 4.23
C GLU A 68 -10.60 11.31 4.19
N ASN A 69 -10.81 10.71 5.37
CA ASN A 69 -11.35 9.35 5.48
C ASN A 69 -12.88 9.41 5.47
N TYR A 70 -13.46 9.28 4.28
CA TYR A 70 -14.89 9.24 4.07
C TYR A 70 -15.49 7.91 4.53
N VAL A 71 -16.65 7.97 5.18
CA VAL A 71 -17.31 6.77 5.75
C VAL A 71 -17.73 5.81 4.64
N GLU A 72 -18.14 6.36 3.50
CA GLU A 72 -18.63 5.64 2.34
C GLU A 72 -17.56 4.73 1.71
N ASP A 73 -16.29 5.08 1.85
CA ASP A 73 -15.17 4.35 1.25
C ASP A 73 -14.63 3.23 2.16
N ARG A 74 -15.02 3.19 3.45
CA ARG A 74 -14.45 2.26 4.43
C ARG A 74 -14.72 0.80 4.12
N ASP A 75 -15.91 0.49 3.63
CA ASP A 75 -16.28 -0.88 3.26
C ASP A 75 -15.47 -1.38 2.05
N PHE A 76 -15.16 -0.47 1.13
CA PHE A 76 -14.32 -0.75 -0.03
C PHE A 76 -12.85 -0.95 0.40
N GLU A 77 -12.32 -0.02 1.21
CA GLU A 77 -10.98 -0.10 1.78
C GLU A 77 -10.77 -1.40 2.58
N GLN A 78 -11.73 -1.77 3.45
CA GLN A 78 -11.65 -2.98 4.27
C GLN A 78 -11.56 -4.25 3.42
N LYS A 79 -12.37 -4.37 2.37
CA LYS A 79 -12.37 -5.56 1.50
C LYS A 79 -11.04 -5.74 0.78
N LEU A 80 -10.48 -4.66 0.26
CA LEU A 80 -9.20 -4.71 -0.43
C LEU A 80 -8.05 -4.98 0.55
N PHE A 81 -8.08 -4.35 1.71
CA PHE A 81 -7.09 -4.59 2.77
C PHE A 81 -7.08 -6.06 3.23
N GLU A 82 -8.24 -6.68 3.45
CA GLU A 82 -8.33 -8.10 3.81
C GLU A 82 -7.84 -9.02 2.70
N TYR A 83 -8.14 -8.70 1.43
CA TYR A 83 -7.64 -9.44 0.29
C TYR A 83 -6.11 -9.41 0.23
N ASP A 84 -5.51 -8.22 0.36
CA ASP A 84 -4.05 -8.06 0.31
C ASP A 84 -3.36 -8.75 1.49
N LEU A 85 -3.93 -8.67 2.70
CA LEU A 85 -3.41 -9.42 3.85
C LEU A 85 -3.46 -10.93 3.62
N GLY A 86 -4.55 -11.45 3.05
CA GLY A 86 -4.63 -12.88 2.73
C GLY A 86 -3.56 -13.34 1.74
N LEU A 87 -3.21 -12.50 0.76
CA LEU A 87 -2.09 -12.78 -0.16
C LEU A 87 -0.76 -12.81 0.58
N ILE A 88 -0.50 -11.82 1.44
CA ILE A 88 0.74 -11.72 2.22
C ILE A 88 0.88 -12.92 3.18
N GLU A 89 -0.16 -13.23 3.94
CA GLU A 89 -0.17 -14.36 4.88
C GLU A 89 0.04 -15.70 4.17
N SER A 90 -0.49 -15.85 2.95
CA SER A 90 -0.27 -17.08 2.17
C SER A 90 1.18 -17.25 1.73
N TYR A 91 1.89 -16.15 1.44
CA TYR A 91 3.30 -16.17 1.06
C TYR A 91 4.22 -16.42 2.26
N GLU A 92 3.91 -15.88 3.44
CA GLU A 92 4.72 -16.10 4.64
C GLU A 92 4.62 -17.54 5.21
N CYS A 93 3.67 -18.35 4.74
CA CYS A 93 3.49 -19.75 5.15
C CYS A 93 4.25 -20.78 4.28
N ASP A 94 4.81 -20.36 3.14
CA ASP A 94 5.59 -21.18 2.21
C ASP A 94 7.11 -21.14 2.53
#